data_AF-A0A2C5YYQ8-F1
#
_entry.id   AF-A0A2C5YYQ8-F1
#
_cell.length_a   1.000
_cell.length_b   1.000
_cell.length_c   1.000
_cell.angle_alpha   90.00
_cell.angle_beta   90.00
_cell.angle_gamma   90.00
#
_symmetry.space_group_name_H-M   'P 1'
#
loop_
_entity.id
_entity.type
_entity.pdbx_description
1 polymer ?
#
loop_
_entity_poly.entity_id
_entity_poly.type
_entity_poly.pdbx_seq_one_letter_code
_entity_poly.pdbx_strand_id
1 'polypeptide(L)'
;MDRSSEQTDSFGNDHLIMHFHVDGPLRNGIAQLHMVRGRGKSDYEYKYLFVDIKGHERIYIERADSKATSKKEPLTLFGVKWR
;
A
#
# COMPACT_ATOMS: atom_id res chain seq x y z
N MET A 1 7.04 16.16 -3.80
CA MET A 1 7.42 15.38 -4.98
C MET A 1 7.03 13.94 -4.74
N ASP A 2 6.27 13.38 -5.66
CA ASP A 2 5.95 11.95 -5.62
C ASP A 2 7.21 11.16 -5.95
N ARG A 3 7.40 10.03 -5.27
CA ARG A 3 8.58 9.18 -5.45
C ARG A 3 8.19 7.70 -5.42
N SER A 4 8.87 6.92 -6.25
CA SER A 4 8.85 5.47 -6.20
C SER A 4 10.27 4.94 -6.06
N SER A 5 10.41 3.80 -5.39
CA SER A 5 11.67 3.06 -5.29
C SER A 5 11.40 1.58 -5.24
N GLU A 6 12.19 0.80 -5.96
CA GLU A 6 12.21 -0.66 -5.90
C GLU A 6 13.57 -1.11 -5.34
N GLN A 7 13.56 -1.98 -4.34
CA GLN A 7 14.79 -2.49 -3.71
C GLN A 7 14.64 -3.95 -3.32
N THR A 8 15.66 -4.76 -3.60
CA THR A 8 15.74 -6.15 -3.14
C THR A 8 16.40 -6.22 -1.77
N ASP A 9 15.80 -6.93 -0.81
CA ASP A 9 16.37 -7.15 0.52
C ASP A 9 17.44 -8.26 0.53
N SER A 10 18.08 -8.48 1.69
CA SER A 10 19.10 -9.53 1.85
C SER A 10 18.57 -10.97 1.68
N PHE A 11 17.25 -11.17 1.77
CA PHE A 11 16.59 -12.46 1.60
C PHE A 11 16.13 -12.69 0.15
N GLY A 12 16.26 -11.68 -0.71
CA GLY A 12 15.88 -11.71 -2.12
C GLY A 12 14.43 -11.34 -2.38
N ASN A 13 13.74 -10.67 -1.45
CA ASN A 13 12.40 -10.12 -1.68
C ASN A 13 12.53 -8.73 -2.29
N ASP A 14 11.67 -8.39 -3.25
CA ASP A 14 11.63 -7.05 -3.84
C ASP A 14 10.59 -6.19 -3.11
N HIS A 15 10.97 -4.97 -2.80
CA HIS A 15 10.17 -3.99 -2.08
C HIS A 15 9.86 -2.82 -3.00
N LEU A 16 8.60 -2.65 -3.37
CA LEU A 16 8.11 -1.48 -4.08
C LEU A 16 7.52 -0.50 -3.06
N ILE A 17 8.13 0.68 -2.95
CA ILE A 17 7.68 1.76 -2.07
C ILE A 17 7.28 2.95 -2.94
N MET A 18 6.06 3.46 -2.75
CA MET A 18 5.59 4.68 -3.41
C MET A 18 5.06 5.68 -2.39
N HIS A 19 5.47 6.93 -2.53
CA HIS A 19 4.98 8.06 -1.74
C HIS A 19 4.36 9.05 -2.73
N PHE A 20 3.07 9.33 -2.60
CA PHE A 20 2.36 10.21 -3.53
C PHE A 20 1.33 11.09 -2.82
N HIS A 21 1.07 12.27 -3.38
CA HIS A 21 0.05 13.18 -2.87
C HIS A 21 -1.35 12.68 -3.24
N VAL A 22 -2.31 12.93 -2.35
CA VAL A 22 -3.73 12.64 -2.58
C VAL A 22 -4.51 13.91 -2.34
N ASP A 23 -5.16 14.41 -3.38
CA ASP A 23 -6.07 15.55 -3.27
C ASP A 23 -7.49 15.06 -3.04
N GLY A 24 -8.19 15.74 -2.15
CA GLY A 24 -9.59 15.46 -1.83
C GLY A 24 -10.41 16.75 -1.77
N PRO A 25 -11.75 16.68 -1.91
CA PRO A 25 -12.60 17.87 -1.94
C PRO A 25 -12.53 18.75 -0.69
N LEU A 26 -12.21 18.15 0.46
CA LEU A 26 -12.13 18.85 1.75
C LEU A 26 -10.70 19.09 2.22
N ARG A 27 -9.79 18.15 1.94
CA ARG A 27 -8.42 18.13 2.44
C ARG A 27 -7.51 17.32 1.52
N ASN A 28 -6.23 17.66 1.56
CA ASN A 28 -5.18 16.90 0.90
C ASN A 28 -4.45 16.02 1.91
N GLY A 29 -3.80 14.98 1.42
CA GLY A 29 -3.03 14.03 2.20
C GLY A 29 -1.82 13.49 1.46
N ILE A 30 -1.08 12.64 2.16
CA ILE A 30 0.06 11.90 1.62
C ILE A 30 -0.26 10.43 1.75
N ALA A 31 -0.23 9.70 0.64
CA ALA A 31 -0.33 8.26 0.62
C ALA A 31 1.04 7.61 0.60
N GLN A 32 1.13 6.46 1.27
CA GLN A 32 2.29 5.61 1.21
C GLN A 32 1.87 4.17 0.90
N LEU A 33 2.47 3.63 -0.15
CA LEU A 33 2.35 2.25 -0.57
C LEU A 33 3.65 1.51 -0.24
N HIS A 34 3.53 0.33 0.33
CA HIS A 34 4.62 -0.65 0.39
C HIS A 34 4.08 -2.00 -0.06
N MET A 35 4.58 -2.49 -1.19
CA MET A 35 4.35 -3.84 -1.68
C MET A 35 5.62 -4.68 -1.61
N VAL A 36 5.46 -5.99 -1.44
CA VAL A 36 6.56 -6.94 -1.39
C VAL A 36 6.29 -8.05 -2.40
N ARG A 37 7.27 -8.37 -3.24
CA ARG A 37 7.28 -9.56 -4.09
C ARG A 37 8.31 -10.53 -3.52
N GLY A 38 7.84 -11.69 -3.08
CA GLY A 38 8.73 -12.72 -2.53
C GLY A 38 9.70 -13.26 -3.57
N ARG A 39 10.88 -13.73 -3.13
CA ARG A 39 11.86 -14.35 -4.02
C ARG A 39 11.23 -15.47 -4.86
N GLY A 40 11.32 -15.36 -6.19
CA GLY A 40 10.77 -16.34 -7.12
C GLY A 40 9.25 -16.30 -7.30
N LYS A 41 8.57 -15.26 -6.77
CA LYS A 41 7.16 -14.97 -7.05
C LYS A 41 7.05 -14.01 -8.22
N SER A 42 5.93 -14.10 -8.95
CA SER A 42 5.59 -13.18 -10.05
C SER A 42 5.01 -11.86 -9.54
N ASP A 43 4.23 -11.92 -8.46
CA ASP A 43 3.31 -10.85 -8.09
C ASP A 43 3.74 -10.11 -6.82
N TYR A 44 3.42 -8.83 -6.80
CA TYR A 44 3.55 -7.96 -5.64
C TYR A 44 2.31 -8.07 -4.74
N GLU A 45 2.55 -8.22 -3.44
CA GLU A 45 1.50 -8.24 -2.42
C GLU A 45 1.60 -6.98 -1.55
N TYR A 46 0.47 -6.46 -1.09
CA TYR A 46 0.46 -5.34 -0.15
C TYR A 46 1.08 -5.76 1.18
N LYS A 47 2.08 -5.00 1.62
CA LYS A 47 2.42 -4.94 3.05
C LYS A 47 1.50 -3.94 3.74
N TYR A 48 1.41 -2.73 3.18
CA TYR A 48 0.44 -1.72 3.59
C TYR A 48 0.18 -0.68 2.49
N LEU A 49 -0.99 -0.06 2.58
CA LEU A 49 -1.34 1.19 1.92
C LEU A 49 -2.08 2.06 2.93
N PHE A 50 -1.61 3.28 3.15
CA PHE A 50 -2.27 4.22 4.04
C PHE A 50 -2.25 5.64 3.50
N VAL A 51 -3.11 6.49 4.07
CA VAL A 51 -3.17 7.93 3.81
C VAL A 51 -3.08 8.69 5.14
N ASP A 52 -2.17 9.67 5.18
CA ASP A 52 -2.06 10.62 6.27
C ASP A 52 -2.68 11.96 5.85
N ILE A 53 -3.66 12.44 6.63
CA ILE A 53 -4.32 13.73 6.44
C ILE A 53 -4.05 14.57 7.68
N LYS A 54 -3.64 15.83 7.51
CA LYS A 54 -3.30 16.72 8.63
C LYS A 54 -4.48 16.83 9.60
N GLY A 55 -4.22 16.53 10.88
CA GLY A 55 -5.21 16.58 11.96
C GLY A 55 -6.11 15.34 12.07
N HIS A 56 -5.80 14.26 11.34
CA HIS A 56 -6.48 12.97 11.45
C HIS A 56 -5.48 11.87 11.77
N GLU A 57 -5.96 10.81 12.41
CA GLU A 57 -5.18 9.59 12.52
C GLU A 57 -4.95 8.96 11.13
N ARG A 58 -3.86 8.20 11.01
CA ARG A 58 -3.51 7.48 9.80
C ARG A 58 -4.62 6.53 9.39
N ILE A 59 -5.08 6.65 8.15
CA ILE A 59 -6.13 5.80 7.59
C ILE A 59 -5.46 4.69 6.79
N TYR A 60 -5.59 3.45 7.24
CA TYR A 60 -5.11 2.29 6.49
C TYR A 60 -6.19 1.83 5.53
N ILE A 61 -5.82 1.74 4.25
CA ILE A 61 -6.63 1.15 3.19
C ILE A 61 -6.33 -0.35 3.12
N GLU A 62 -5.05 -0.71 3.15
CA GLU A 62 -4.58 -2.09 3.21
C GLU A 62 -3.51 -2.26 4.29
N ARG A 63 -3.54 -3.40 4.99
CA ARG A 63 -2.51 -3.78 5.97
C ARG A 63 -2.48 -5.31 6.11
N ALA A 64 -1.37 -5.93 5.70
CA ALA A 64 -1.23 -7.39 5.77
C ALA A 64 -1.24 -7.91 7.23
N ASP A 65 -0.64 -7.16 8.16
CA ASP A 65 -0.46 -7.60 9.55
C ASP A 65 -1.77 -7.60 10.37
N SER A 66 -2.84 -6.94 9.91
CA SER A 66 -4.14 -6.93 10.59
C SER A 66 -5.12 -8.00 10.09
N LYS A 67 -4.70 -8.89 9.18
CA LYS A 67 -5.53 -9.97 8.62
C LYS A 67 -5.85 -11.12 9.61
N ALA A 68 -5.87 -10.85 10.92
CA ALA A 68 -6.31 -11.84 11.92
C ALA A 68 -7.84 -11.87 12.13
N THR A 69 -8.57 -10.79 11.88
CA THR A 69 -10.02 -10.76 12.17
C THR A 69 -10.73 -9.66 11.37
N SER A 70 -11.24 -9.98 10.19
CA SER A 70 -12.51 -9.46 9.64
C SER A 70 -12.68 -9.94 8.20
N LYS A 71 -13.63 -10.86 7.98
CA LYS A 71 -14.11 -11.20 6.64
C LYS A 71 -14.78 -9.97 6.02
N LYS A 72 -14.19 -9.43 4.96
CA LYS A 72 -14.84 -8.83 3.78
C LYS A 72 -13.77 -8.69 2.72
N GLU A 73 -13.53 -9.77 1.98
CA GLU A 73 -12.95 -9.60 0.65
C GLU A 73 -14.01 -8.83 -0.19
N PRO A 74 -13.66 -8.03 -1.21
CA PRO A 74 -12.36 -8.13 -1.88
C PRO A 74 -11.76 -6.63 -2.12
N LEU A 75 -10.42 -6.30 -1.95
CA LEU A 75 -9.56 -5.06 -2.27
C LEU A 75 -8.36 -5.12 -3.32
N THR A 76 -8.28 -4.36 -4.46
CA THR A 76 -7.20 -4.39 -5.53
C THR A 76 -6.85 -2.96 -5.80
N LEU A 77 -5.57 -2.79 -6.09
CA LEU A 77 -5.11 -1.92 -7.15
C LEU A 77 -4.11 -2.65 -8.07
N PHE A 78 -4.02 -2.21 -9.34
CA PHE A 78 -3.16 -2.70 -10.45
C PHE A 78 -3.60 -3.93 -11.27
N GLY A 79 -4.91 -4.14 -11.45
CA GLY A 79 -5.38 -4.89 -12.64
C GLY A 79 -6.75 -5.54 -12.54
N VAL A 80 -7.33 -5.67 -11.36
CA VAL A 80 -8.68 -6.25 -11.20
C VAL A 80 -9.50 -5.37 -10.25
N LYS A 81 -10.63 -5.82 -9.70
CA LYS A 81 -11.80 -4.96 -9.47
C LYS A 81 -12.49 -5.29 -8.16
N TRP A 82 -13.03 -4.26 -7.49
CA TRP A 82 -13.73 -4.45 -6.22
C TRP A 82 -15.02 -3.67 -6.18
N ARG A 83 -16.00 -4.35 -5.60
CA ARG A 83 -17.41 -4.04 -5.41
C ARG A 83 -17.69 -4.14 -3.91
#